data_AF-A0A4Y7QLV7-F1
#
_entry.id   AF-A0A4Y7QLV7-F1
#
_cell.length_a   1.000
_cell.length_b   1.000
_cell.length_c   1.000
_cell.angle_alpha   90.00
_cell.angle_beta   90.00
_cell.angle_gamma   90.00
#
_symmetry.space_group_name_H-M   'P 1'
#
loop_
_entity.id
_entity.type
_entity.pdbx_description
1 polymer ?
#
loop_
_entity_poly.entity_id
_entity_poly.type
_entity_poly.pdbx_seq_one_letter_code
_entity_poly.pdbx_strand_id
1 'polypeptide(L)'
;MTTPRHEFYETDEKLTLSVFDKNAIPDEVSVKFEPRSLVYEHGDKKLVLQPLKGEIDPDASDFTVGKVKVEIRLVKRVHFRWGVLEGDTPDVLATSEAPASTSTPVVPDARPKPKKNWESITTNILSQEKEKSLSDDPNAGGDTAVNGFFQKLFDGADEDTKRAMMKSYQESGGTTLSTNWDEVGKGEVEVKPPQGSEWKKWAA
;
A
#
# COMPACT_ATOMS: atom_id res chain seq x y z
N MET A 1 36.11 16.95 -6.09
CA MET A 1 35.34 15.95 -5.31
C MET A 1 33.89 16.37 -5.37
N THR A 2 33.07 15.59 -6.05
CA THR A 2 31.64 15.90 -6.20
C THR A 2 30.85 15.01 -5.27
N THR A 3 30.07 15.59 -4.37
CA THR A 3 29.17 14.82 -3.50
C THR A 3 27.99 14.31 -4.36
N PRO A 4 27.83 12.99 -4.54
CA PRO A 4 26.72 12.45 -5.31
C PRO A 4 25.39 12.72 -4.60
N ARG A 5 24.33 12.95 -5.40
CA ARG A 5 22.97 13.03 -4.87
C ARG A 5 22.62 11.68 -4.25
N HIS A 6 22.07 11.70 -3.04
CA HIS A 6 21.66 10.50 -2.33
C HIS A 6 20.28 10.70 -1.71
N GLU A 7 19.59 9.59 -1.49
CA GLU A 7 18.31 9.52 -0.79
C GLU A 7 18.34 8.27 0.08
N PHE A 8 17.67 8.30 1.22
CA PHE A 8 17.59 7.13 2.09
C PHE A 8 16.16 6.88 2.53
N TYR A 9 15.89 5.62 2.81
CA TYR A 9 14.71 5.21 3.56
C TYR A 9 15.13 4.20 4.62
N GLU A 10 14.34 4.11 5.68
CA GLU A 10 14.68 3.27 6.82
C GLU A 10 13.47 2.53 7.37
N THR A 11 13.74 1.32 7.84
CA THR A 11 12.92 0.58 8.77
C THR A 11 13.53 0.70 10.17
N ASP A 12 12.89 0.10 11.16
CA ASP A 12 13.41 0.08 12.54
C ASP A 12 14.76 -0.65 12.64
N GLU A 13 15.00 -1.64 11.77
CA GLU A 13 16.20 -2.50 11.81
C GLU A 13 17.23 -2.17 10.71
N LYS A 14 16.81 -1.67 9.55
CA LYS A 14 17.68 -1.48 8.38
C LYS A 14 17.53 -0.08 7.80
N LEU A 15 18.63 0.48 7.30
CA LEU A 15 18.64 1.72 6.54
C LEU A 15 19.15 1.44 5.13
N THR A 16 18.44 1.89 4.11
CA THR A 16 18.87 1.74 2.72
C THR A 16 19.13 3.11 2.12
N LEU A 17 20.39 3.34 1.72
CA LEU A 17 20.88 4.56 1.09
C LEU A 17 21.02 4.32 -0.42
N SER A 18 20.26 5.07 -1.20
CA SER A 18 20.35 5.12 -2.66
C SER A 18 21.25 6.28 -3.09
N VAL A 19 22.44 5.97 -3.58
CA VAL A 19 23.37 6.96 -4.16
C VAL A 19 23.17 6.99 -5.67
N PHE A 20 22.77 8.14 -6.22
CA PHE A 20 22.49 8.30 -7.65
C PHE A 20 23.78 8.48 -8.44
N ASP A 21 24.43 7.36 -8.73
CA ASP A 21 25.61 7.29 -9.57
C ASP A 21 25.32 6.49 -10.85
N LYS A 22 25.34 7.18 -11.99
CA LYS A 22 25.05 6.57 -13.30
C LYS A 22 26.28 5.87 -13.84
N ASN A 23 26.08 4.67 -14.37
CA ASN A 23 27.11 3.81 -14.96
C ASN A 23 28.24 3.46 -13.99
N ALA A 24 27.94 3.32 -12.70
CA ALA A 24 28.91 2.83 -11.73
C ALA A 24 29.24 1.36 -12.00
N ILE A 25 30.53 1.04 -12.08
CA ILE A 25 31.03 -0.34 -12.27
C ILE A 25 31.32 -0.92 -10.89
N PRO A 26 30.88 -2.15 -10.57
CA PRO A 26 31.13 -2.75 -9.26
C PRO A 26 32.61 -2.74 -8.83
N ASP A 27 33.53 -2.91 -9.78
CA ASP A 27 34.96 -2.97 -9.52
C ASP A 27 35.58 -1.58 -9.21
N GLU A 28 34.93 -0.50 -9.61
CA GLU A 28 35.39 0.89 -9.37
C GLU A 28 34.72 1.52 -8.14
N VAL A 29 33.70 0.87 -7.57
CA VAL A 29 32.97 1.34 -6.40
C VAL A 29 33.60 0.77 -5.14
N SER A 30 34.05 1.65 -4.25
CA SER A 30 34.52 1.28 -2.91
C SER A 30 33.57 1.81 -1.85
N VAL A 31 33.04 0.91 -1.02
CA VAL A 31 32.21 1.26 0.15
C VAL A 31 32.89 0.75 1.41
N LYS A 32 33.20 1.67 2.33
CA LYS A 32 33.77 1.36 3.64
C LYS A 32 32.71 1.58 4.71
N PHE A 33 32.41 0.51 5.43
CA PHE A 33 31.49 0.50 6.56
C PHE A 33 32.29 0.59 7.86
N GLU A 34 32.03 1.61 8.67
CA GLU A 34 32.51 1.71 10.05
C GLU A 34 31.32 1.81 11.01
N PRO A 35 31.50 1.49 12.31
CA PRO A 35 30.38 1.46 13.26
C PRO A 35 29.53 2.73 13.30
N ARG A 36 30.12 3.91 13.03
CA ARG A 36 29.39 5.20 12.97
C ARG A 36 29.78 6.04 11.76
N SER A 37 30.35 5.43 10.71
CA SER A 37 30.74 6.17 9.51
C SER A 37 30.52 5.34 8.26
N LEU A 38 30.16 6.02 7.18
CA LEU A 38 30.06 5.41 5.85
C LEU A 38 30.85 6.26 4.87
N VAL A 39 31.76 5.62 4.14
CA VAL A 39 32.52 6.27 3.07
C VAL A 39 32.26 5.53 1.76
N TYR A 40 31.64 6.21 0.81
CA TYR A 40 31.47 5.77 -0.57
C TYR A 40 32.41 6.55 -1.48
N GLU A 41 33.19 5.83 -2.28
CA GLU A 41 34.14 6.37 -3.26
C GLU A 41 33.91 5.70 -4.62
N HIS A 42 33.76 6.52 -5.66
CA HIS A 42 33.65 6.08 -7.04
C HIS A 42 34.23 7.15 -7.98
N GLY A 43 35.44 6.92 -8.49
CA GLY A 43 36.17 7.88 -9.30
C GLY A 43 36.32 9.25 -8.61
N ASP A 44 35.77 10.31 -9.22
CA ASP A 44 35.79 11.69 -8.70
C ASP A 44 34.68 12.00 -7.68
N LYS A 45 33.78 11.04 -7.43
CA LYS A 45 32.64 11.17 -6.52
C LYS A 45 32.98 10.53 -5.19
N LYS A 46 32.77 11.29 -4.12
CA LYS A 46 32.99 10.83 -2.75
C LYS A 46 31.85 11.30 -1.87
N LEU A 47 31.25 10.37 -1.13
CA LEU A 47 30.23 10.64 -0.14
C LEU A 47 30.76 10.13 1.21
N VAL A 48 30.90 11.04 2.16
CA VAL A 48 31.33 10.74 3.53
C VAL A 48 30.17 11.10 4.45
N LEU A 49 29.64 10.12 5.16
CA LEU A 49 28.62 10.33 6.18
C LEU A 49 29.23 10.00 7.54
N GLN A 50 29.54 11.03 8.33
CA GLN A 50 30.14 10.88 9.65
C GLN A 50 29.85 12.10 10.54
N PRO A 51 29.43 11.92 11.81
CA PRO A 51 29.01 10.67 12.45
C PRO A 51 27.58 10.28 12.04
N LEU A 52 27.37 8.99 11.78
CA LEU A 52 26.02 8.43 11.65
C LEU A 52 25.27 8.57 12.97
N LYS A 53 23.96 8.78 12.89
CA LYS A 53 23.08 8.99 14.05
C LYS A 53 23.12 7.81 15.03
N GLY A 54 23.24 6.59 14.53
CA GLY A 54 23.31 5.37 15.31
C GLY A 54 24.46 4.47 14.89
N GLU A 55 24.73 3.44 15.71
CA GLU A 55 25.70 2.41 15.35
C GLU A 55 25.13 1.44 14.32
N ILE A 56 25.94 1.12 13.31
CA ILE A 56 25.67 0.08 12.31
C ILE A 56 26.50 -1.17 12.59
N ASP A 57 26.03 -2.30 12.07
CA ASP A 57 26.79 -3.54 11.99
C ASP A 57 27.49 -3.64 10.63
N PRO A 58 28.82 -3.44 10.56
CA PRO A 58 29.56 -3.48 9.30
C PRO A 58 29.54 -4.86 8.64
N ASP A 59 29.48 -5.94 9.43
CA ASP A 59 29.56 -7.32 8.92
C ASP A 59 28.24 -7.76 8.27
N ALA A 60 27.12 -7.23 8.74
CA ALA A 60 25.79 -7.50 8.21
C ALA A 60 25.34 -6.49 7.14
N SER A 61 26.12 -5.44 6.89
CA SER A 61 25.80 -4.40 5.89
C SER A 61 26.29 -4.82 4.50
N ASP A 62 25.49 -4.53 3.48
CA ASP A 62 25.75 -4.93 2.09
C ASP A 62 25.57 -3.76 1.12
N PHE A 63 26.10 -3.87 -0.09
CA PHE A 63 25.84 -2.90 -1.15
C PHE A 63 25.60 -3.61 -2.49
N THR A 64 24.76 -3.02 -3.32
CA THR A 64 24.43 -3.49 -4.66
C THR A 64 24.58 -2.34 -5.65
N VAL A 65 25.39 -2.55 -6.69
CA VAL A 65 25.64 -1.55 -7.73
C VAL A 65 24.66 -1.76 -8.88
N GLY A 66 23.75 -0.81 -9.07
CA GLY A 66 22.84 -0.76 -10.22
C GLY A 66 23.34 0.19 -11.30
N LYS A 67 22.69 0.16 -12.48
CA LYS A 67 23.08 1.00 -13.63
C LYS A 67 22.91 2.51 -13.40
N VAL A 68 21.93 2.89 -12.58
CA VAL A 68 21.53 4.31 -12.38
C VAL A 68 21.79 4.78 -10.93
N LYS A 69 21.87 3.83 -10.00
CA LYS A 69 22.04 4.07 -8.58
C LYS A 69 22.79 2.92 -7.94
N VAL A 70 23.52 3.22 -6.88
CA VAL A 70 24.11 2.25 -5.96
C VAL A 70 23.24 2.21 -4.71
N GLU A 71 22.79 1.02 -4.33
CA GLU A 71 22.01 0.80 -3.11
C GLU A 71 22.93 0.26 -2.02
N ILE A 72 23.08 1.01 -0.93
CA ILE A 72 23.87 0.62 0.23
C ILE A 72 22.88 0.29 1.35
N ARG A 73 22.94 -0.95 1.86
CA ARG A 73 22.08 -1.47 2.92
C ARG A 73 22.88 -1.56 4.21
N LEU A 74 22.46 -0.77 5.18
CA LEU A 74 23.05 -0.70 6.50
C LEU A 74 22.15 -1.42 7.49
N VAL A 75 22.72 -2.34 8.27
CA VAL A 75 22.02 -2.98 9.39
C VAL A 75 22.30 -2.17 10.65
N LYS A 76 21.25 -1.74 11.35
CA LYS A 76 21.39 -0.97 12.58
C LYS A 76 21.67 -1.93 13.73
N ARG A 77 22.60 -1.57 14.61
CA ARG A 77 22.84 -2.32 15.85
C ARG A 77 21.70 -2.14 16.85
N VAL A 78 21.13 -0.94 16.89
CA VAL A 78 20.00 -0.59 17.77
C VAL A 78 18.77 -0.31 16.93
N HIS A 79 17.67 -0.98 17.27
CA HIS A 79 16.38 -0.84 16.61
C HIS A 79 15.75 0.53 16.91
N PHE A 80 16.05 1.53 16.08
CA PHE A 80 15.56 2.90 16.22
C PHE A 80 15.50 3.61 14.87
N ARG A 81 14.51 4.48 14.68
CA ARG A 81 14.37 5.31 13.47
C ARG A 81 15.20 6.57 13.62
N TRP A 82 16.18 6.77 12.73
CA TRP A 82 17.12 7.87 12.84
C TRP A 82 16.50 9.21 12.44
N GLY A 83 15.57 9.21 11.47
CA GLY A 83 14.98 10.41 10.87
C GLY A 83 15.94 11.25 10.03
N VAL A 84 17.23 11.28 10.39
CA VAL A 84 18.33 11.97 9.71
C VAL A 84 19.55 11.04 9.69
N LEU A 85 20.33 11.05 8.59
CA LEU A 85 21.52 10.18 8.45
C LEU A 85 22.66 10.55 9.40
N GLU A 86 22.92 11.84 9.55
CA GLU A 86 24.04 12.37 10.32
C GLU A 86 23.57 12.98 11.64
N GLY A 87 24.33 12.76 12.71
CA GLY A 87 24.03 13.35 14.01
C GLY A 87 25.07 13.02 15.08
N ASP A 88 25.49 14.06 15.79
CA ASP A 88 26.54 14.00 16.83
C ASP A 88 26.01 13.60 18.21
N THR A 89 24.73 13.25 18.32
CA THR A 89 24.17 12.82 19.60
C THR A 89 24.55 11.36 19.83
N PRO A 90 25.37 11.04 20.86
CA PRO A 90 25.43 9.69 21.38
C PRO A 90 24.01 9.30 21.80
N ASP A 91 23.71 8.02 21.64
CA ASP A 91 22.45 7.36 21.91
C ASP A 91 21.78 7.86 23.20
N VAL A 92 20.89 8.85 23.08
CA VAL A 92 19.98 9.29 24.14
C VAL A 92 18.66 9.59 23.46
N LEU A 93 17.74 8.63 23.56
CA LEU A 93 16.28 8.81 23.70
C LEU A 93 15.78 10.22 23.38
N ALA A 94 15.84 10.62 22.11
CA ALA A 94 15.25 11.88 21.66
C ALA A 94 13.76 11.62 21.44
N THR A 95 13.04 11.69 22.55
CA THR A 95 11.62 12.02 22.65
C THR A 95 11.26 13.02 21.55
N SER A 96 10.34 12.62 20.68
CA SER A 96 9.66 13.54 19.77
C SER A 96 8.89 14.56 20.60
N GLU A 97 9.42 15.78 20.67
CA GLU A 97 8.70 16.93 21.21
C GLU A 97 7.54 17.31 20.27
N ALA A 98 6.32 17.15 20.79
CA ALA A 98 5.15 17.96 20.47
C ALA A 98 4.56 18.44 21.82
N PRO A 99 3.93 19.62 21.90
CA PRO A 99 3.85 20.38 23.15
C PRO A 99 2.78 19.87 24.14
N ALA A 100 3.16 19.94 25.41
CA ALA A 100 2.38 20.16 26.64
C ALA A 100 1.01 19.48 26.82
N SER A 101 0.93 18.56 27.80
CA SER A 101 -0.07 18.55 28.89
C SER A 101 0.26 17.47 29.95
N THR A 102 0.77 17.92 31.09
CA THR A 102 0.61 17.43 32.48
C THR A 102 0.38 15.93 32.77
N SER A 103 1.39 15.24 33.32
CA SER A 103 1.39 14.54 34.64
C SER A 103 2.48 13.46 34.74
N THR A 104 2.99 13.29 35.97
CA THR A 104 4.20 12.58 36.41
C THR A 104 4.13 11.03 36.39
N PRO A 105 5.29 10.32 36.57
CA PRO A 105 5.55 9.01 35.97
C PRO A 105 5.30 7.82 36.88
N VAL A 106 4.88 6.69 36.30
CA VAL A 106 5.07 5.35 36.87
C VAL A 106 5.37 4.37 35.73
N VAL A 107 6.60 3.85 35.68
CA VAL A 107 6.90 2.55 35.06
C VAL A 107 6.84 1.54 36.21
N PRO A 108 6.19 0.37 36.06
CA PRO A 108 6.91 -0.76 35.49
C PRO A 108 6.04 -1.66 34.58
N ASP A 109 6.66 -2.22 33.55
CA ASP A 109 6.81 -3.66 33.28
C ASP A 109 6.86 -3.93 31.77
N ALA A 110 7.97 -4.53 31.33
CA ALA A 110 8.22 -4.88 29.95
C ALA A 110 7.35 -6.09 29.56
N ARG A 111 6.11 -5.84 29.14
CA ARG A 111 5.34 -6.83 28.39
C ARG A 111 5.67 -6.74 26.90
N PRO A 112 5.94 -7.87 26.21
CA PRO A 112 6.15 -7.86 24.77
C PRO A 112 4.90 -7.26 24.11
N LYS A 113 5.10 -6.20 23.31
CA LYS A 113 4.01 -5.56 22.58
C LYS A 113 3.36 -6.63 21.70
N PRO A 114 2.04 -6.85 21.79
CA PRO A 114 1.39 -7.84 20.96
C PRO A 114 1.64 -7.46 19.51
N LYS A 115 2.14 -8.42 18.71
CA LYS A 115 2.22 -8.29 17.26
C LYS A 115 0.85 -7.79 16.78
N LYS A 116 0.83 -6.71 16.01
CA LYS A 116 -0.40 -6.19 15.40
C LYS A 116 -1.00 -7.34 14.59
N ASN A 117 -2.05 -7.97 15.12
CA ASN A 117 -2.75 -9.06 14.47
C ASN A 117 -3.62 -8.46 13.38
N TRP A 118 -3.05 -8.28 12.19
CA TRP A 118 -3.78 -7.77 11.02
C TRP A 118 -5.01 -8.62 10.69
N GLU A 119 -5.00 -9.92 11.00
CA GLU A 119 -6.17 -10.79 10.88
C GLU A 119 -7.33 -10.42 11.84
N SER A 120 -7.02 -9.90 13.03
CA SER A 120 -8.05 -9.40 13.94
C SER A 120 -8.69 -8.10 13.44
N ILE A 121 -7.94 -7.29 12.68
CA ILE A 121 -8.43 -6.06 12.07
C ILE A 121 -9.30 -6.39 10.86
N THR A 122 -8.87 -7.32 9.99
CA THR A 122 -9.69 -7.74 8.85
C THR A 122 -10.98 -8.43 9.30
N THR A 123 -10.93 -9.29 10.33
CA THR A 123 -12.14 -9.91 10.89
C THR A 123 -13.05 -8.90 11.57
N ASN A 124 -12.52 -7.89 12.26
CA ASN A 124 -13.33 -6.84 12.87
C ASN A 124 -14.01 -5.95 11.81
N ILE A 125 -13.29 -5.55 10.75
CA ILE A 125 -13.83 -4.78 9.63
C ILE A 125 -14.92 -5.60 8.91
N LEU A 126 -14.64 -6.86 8.56
CA LEU A 126 -15.61 -7.73 7.86
C LEU A 126 -16.84 -8.04 8.72
N SER A 127 -16.71 -8.04 10.05
CA SER A 127 -17.82 -8.24 10.99
C SER A 127 -18.61 -6.96 11.26
N GLN A 128 -17.97 -5.79 11.18
CA GLN A 128 -18.62 -4.48 11.33
C GLN A 128 -19.27 -3.99 10.03
N GLU A 129 -18.85 -4.51 8.87
CA GLU A 129 -19.44 -4.22 7.56
C GLU A 129 -20.61 -5.16 7.20
N LYS A 130 -21.18 -5.86 8.18
CA LYS A 130 -22.47 -6.53 7.97
C LYS A 130 -23.60 -5.50 8.12
N GLU A 131 -24.07 -5.08 6.95
CA GLU A 131 -25.29 -4.30 6.67
C GLU A 131 -25.27 -2.81 7.05
N LYS A 132 -24.47 -2.02 6.32
CA LYS A 132 -24.92 -0.64 6.04
C LYS A 132 -26.06 -0.73 5.01
N SER A 133 -27.29 -0.68 5.50
CA SER A 133 -28.48 -0.74 4.65
C SER A 133 -28.53 0.47 3.71
N LEU A 134 -29.15 0.29 2.53
CA LEU A 134 -29.48 1.31 1.53
C LEU A 134 -30.19 2.57 2.09
N SER A 135 -30.65 2.55 3.34
CA SER A 135 -31.35 3.65 3.99
C SER A 135 -30.45 4.77 4.49
N ASP A 136 -29.16 4.51 4.73
CA ASP A 136 -28.25 5.50 5.35
C ASP A 136 -27.37 6.27 4.34
N ASP A 137 -27.10 5.72 3.16
CA ASP A 137 -26.34 6.42 2.12
C ASP A 137 -26.69 5.85 0.73
N PRO A 138 -27.32 6.64 -0.16
CA PRO A 138 -27.70 6.20 -1.50
C PRO A 138 -26.50 5.89 -2.41
N ASN A 139 -25.27 6.22 -2.00
CA ASN A 139 -24.06 5.99 -2.77
C ASN A 139 -23.10 4.96 -2.12
N ALA A 140 -23.40 4.45 -0.92
CA ALA A 140 -22.51 3.51 -0.18
C ALA A 140 -22.60 2.05 -0.66
N GLY A 141 -23.22 1.80 -1.82
CA GLY A 141 -23.77 0.49 -2.12
C GLY A 141 -23.27 -0.25 -3.36
N GLY A 142 -22.52 0.38 -4.27
CA GLY A 142 -22.02 -0.27 -5.49
C GLY A 142 -23.00 -1.26 -6.16
N ASP A 143 -22.47 -2.34 -6.75
CA ASP A 143 -23.27 -3.42 -7.36
C ASP A 143 -24.07 -4.25 -6.32
N THR A 144 -23.62 -4.29 -5.06
CA THR A 144 -24.24 -5.08 -3.98
C THR A 144 -25.60 -4.55 -3.55
N ALA A 145 -25.74 -3.23 -3.48
CA ALA A 145 -26.99 -2.58 -3.13
C ALA A 145 -27.99 -2.59 -4.29
N VAL A 146 -27.49 -2.42 -5.51
CA VAL A 146 -28.27 -2.58 -6.74
C VAL A 146 -28.81 -4.02 -6.86
N ASN A 147 -27.98 -5.03 -6.54
CA ASN A 147 -28.43 -6.42 -6.50
C ASN A 147 -29.51 -6.66 -5.44
N GLY A 148 -29.41 -6.05 -4.26
CA GLY A 148 -30.44 -6.14 -3.23
C GLY A 148 -31.79 -5.52 -3.66
N PHE A 149 -31.75 -4.44 -4.43
CA PHE A 149 -32.94 -3.84 -5.05
C PHE A 149 -33.59 -4.78 -6.07
N PHE A 150 -32.80 -5.39 -6.97
CA PHE A 150 -33.32 -6.33 -7.96
C PHE A 150 -33.86 -7.62 -7.36
N GLN A 151 -33.26 -8.12 -6.27
CA GLN A 151 -33.80 -9.27 -5.52
C GLN A 151 -35.18 -8.97 -4.96
N LYS A 152 -35.36 -7.82 -4.29
CA LYS A 152 -36.68 -7.41 -3.78
C LYS A 152 -37.72 -7.22 -4.89
N LEU A 153 -37.30 -6.62 -6.02
CA LEU A 153 -38.16 -6.45 -7.19
C LEU A 153 -38.58 -7.80 -7.78
N PHE A 154 -37.65 -8.75 -7.88
CA PHE A 154 -37.94 -10.10 -8.37
C PHE A 154 -38.83 -10.86 -7.40
N ASP A 155 -38.54 -10.87 -6.09
CA ASP A 155 -39.33 -11.61 -5.09
C ASP A 155 -40.80 -11.17 -5.06
N GLY A 156 -41.04 -9.86 -5.17
CA GLY A 156 -42.39 -9.27 -5.19
C GLY A 156 -43.09 -9.24 -6.55
N ALA A 157 -42.45 -9.70 -7.64
CA ALA A 157 -43.00 -9.62 -8.98
C ALA A 157 -43.88 -10.82 -9.38
N ASP A 158 -44.84 -10.55 -10.27
CA ASP A 158 -45.65 -11.56 -10.96
C ASP A 158 -44.80 -12.42 -11.91
N GLU A 159 -45.29 -13.62 -12.27
CA GLU A 159 -44.52 -14.56 -13.10
C GLU A 159 -44.10 -13.97 -14.45
N ASP A 160 -44.96 -13.19 -15.11
CA ASP A 160 -44.63 -12.58 -16.41
C ASP A 160 -43.55 -11.50 -16.28
N THR A 161 -43.57 -10.73 -15.19
CA THR A 161 -42.51 -9.76 -14.88
C THR A 161 -41.19 -10.47 -14.56
N LYS A 162 -41.23 -11.58 -13.79
CA LYS A 162 -40.04 -12.42 -13.52
C LYS A 162 -39.45 -12.98 -14.82
N ARG A 163 -40.31 -13.45 -15.73
CA ARG A 163 -39.90 -13.97 -17.05
C ARG A 163 -39.32 -12.87 -17.92
N ALA A 164 -39.90 -11.67 -17.91
CA ALA A 164 -39.38 -10.51 -18.64
C ALA A 164 -38.00 -10.09 -18.12
N MET A 165 -37.84 -10.03 -16.80
CA MET A 165 -36.58 -9.69 -16.14
C MET A 165 -35.49 -10.71 -16.48
N MET A 166 -35.78 -12.01 -16.38
CA MET A 166 -34.79 -13.06 -16.65
C MET A 166 -34.42 -13.12 -18.13
N LYS A 167 -35.40 -13.01 -19.04
CA LYS A 167 -35.15 -13.00 -20.49
C LYS A 167 -34.34 -11.77 -20.92
N SER A 168 -34.75 -10.58 -20.49
CA SER A 168 -34.04 -9.33 -20.82
C SER A 168 -32.62 -9.31 -20.27
N TYR A 169 -32.39 -9.77 -19.04
CA TYR A 169 -31.06 -9.89 -18.47
C TYR A 169 -30.17 -10.88 -19.23
N GLN A 170 -30.72 -12.03 -19.63
CA GLN A 170 -29.97 -13.07 -20.34
C GLN A 170 -29.63 -12.67 -21.78
N GLU A 171 -30.58 -12.10 -22.51
CA GLU A 171 -30.38 -11.67 -23.91
C GLU A 171 -29.47 -10.44 -24.01
N SER A 172 -29.60 -9.49 -23.07
CA SER A 172 -28.77 -8.28 -23.04
C SER A 172 -27.37 -8.48 -22.44
N GLY A 173 -26.99 -9.71 -22.07
CA GLY A 173 -25.71 -9.98 -21.41
C GLY A 173 -25.53 -9.26 -20.07
N GLY A 174 -26.64 -9.00 -19.36
CA GLY A 174 -26.67 -8.34 -18.06
C GLY A 174 -26.64 -6.82 -18.09
N THR A 175 -26.83 -6.19 -19.27
CA THR A 175 -26.74 -4.73 -19.43
C THR A 175 -28.10 -4.02 -19.41
N THR A 176 -29.18 -4.73 -19.70
CA THR A 176 -30.55 -4.19 -19.76
C THR A 176 -31.49 -5.07 -18.95
N LEU A 177 -32.32 -4.45 -18.11
CA LEU A 177 -33.38 -5.13 -17.35
C LEU A 177 -34.74 -4.51 -17.69
N SER A 178 -35.67 -5.33 -18.19
CA SER A 178 -37.06 -4.92 -18.45
C SER A 178 -38.04 -5.78 -17.65
N THR A 179 -39.07 -5.13 -17.11
CA THR A 179 -40.13 -5.76 -16.31
C THR A 179 -41.40 -6.03 -17.13
N ASN A 180 -41.43 -5.66 -18.42
CA ASN A 180 -42.59 -5.77 -19.29
C ASN A 180 -42.48 -6.97 -20.25
N TRP A 181 -43.30 -8.00 -20.03
CA TRP A 181 -43.31 -9.21 -20.87
C TRP A 181 -43.85 -8.96 -22.28
N ASP A 182 -44.77 -8.02 -22.47
CA ASP A 182 -45.36 -7.76 -23.78
C ASP A 182 -44.38 -7.14 -24.79
N GLU A 183 -43.30 -6.54 -24.30
CA GLU A 183 -42.23 -5.97 -25.12
C GLU A 183 -41.13 -7.01 -25.35
N VAL A 184 -40.62 -7.59 -24.27
CA VAL A 184 -39.51 -8.55 -24.30
C VAL A 184 -39.94 -9.90 -24.90
N GLY A 185 -41.22 -10.25 -24.82
CA GLY A 185 -41.76 -11.47 -25.41
C GLY A 185 -41.76 -11.46 -26.94
N LYS A 186 -41.81 -10.28 -27.57
CA LYS A 186 -41.98 -10.11 -29.03
C LYS A 186 -40.66 -10.05 -29.81
N GLY A 187 -39.54 -9.77 -29.16
CA GLY A 187 -38.23 -9.61 -29.81
C GLY A 187 -37.06 -9.76 -28.85
N GLU A 188 -35.84 -9.79 -29.39
CA GLU A 188 -34.59 -9.90 -28.62
C GLU A 188 -34.21 -8.54 -28.01
N VAL A 189 -33.69 -8.55 -26.78
CA VAL A 189 -33.27 -7.31 -26.09
C VAL A 189 -31.82 -6.96 -26.44
N GLU A 190 -31.62 -5.75 -26.97
CA GLU A 190 -30.31 -5.26 -27.37
C GLU A 190 -29.37 -5.03 -26.18
N VAL A 191 -28.10 -5.40 -26.36
CA VAL A 191 -27.02 -5.19 -25.41
C VAL A 191 -26.60 -3.72 -25.43
N LYS A 192 -26.71 -3.02 -24.29
CA LYS A 192 -26.28 -1.62 -24.15
C LYS A 192 -25.09 -1.54 -23.20
N PRO A 193 -23.85 -1.62 -23.71
CA PRO A 193 -22.68 -1.62 -22.84
C PRO A 193 -22.56 -0.29 -22.08
N PRO A 194 -21.97 -0.30 -20.87
CA PRO A 194 -21.70 0.92 -20.11
C PRO A 194 -20.85 1.91 -20.90
N GLN A 195 -21.01 3.20 -20.61
CA GLN A 195 -20.31 4.26 -21.33
C GLN A 195 -18.78 4.03 -21.33
N GLY A 196 -18.18 4.02 -22.52
CA GLY A 196 -16.76 3.74 -22.72
C GLY A 196 -16.41 2.26 -22.94
N SER A 197 -17.39 1.35 -22.95
CA SER A 197 -17.21 -0.07 -23.28
C SER A 197 -17.86 -0.43 -24.62
N GLU A 198 -17.19 -1.26 -25.41
CA GLU A 198 -17.73 -1.80 -26.67
C GLU A 198 -18.05 -3.29 -26.51
N TRP A 199 -19.27 -3.69 -26.87
CA TRP A 199 -19.64 -5.10 -26.89
C TRP A 199 -18.97 -5.81 -28.08
N LYS A 200 -18.19 -6.86 -27.79
CA LYS A 200 -17.58 -7.72 -28.82
C LYS A 200 -18.02 -9.16 -28.63
N LYS A 201 -18.64 -9.74 -29.66
CA LYS A 201 -18.94 -11.16 -29.73
C LYS A 201 -17.70 -11.90 -30.21
N TRP A 202 -16.99 -12.55 -29.30
CA TRP A 202 -15.87 -13.42 -29.68
C TRP A 202 -16.43 -14.80 -30.08
N ALA A 203 -16.14 -15.25 -31.29
CA ALA A 203 -16.43 -16.63 -31.68
C ALA A 203 -15.42 -17.57 -30.99
N ALA A 204 -15.89 -18.76 -30.59
CA ALA A 204 -15.03 -19.84 -30.12
C ALA A 204 -14.21 -20.44 -31.28
#